data_AF-A0AAD5MF91-F1
#
_entry.id   AF-A0AAD5MF91-F1
#
_cell.length_a   1.000
_cell.length_b   1.000
_cell.length_c   1.000
_cell.angle_alpha   90.00
_cell.angle_beta   90.00
_cell.angle_gamma   90.00
#
_symmetry.space_group_name_H-M   'P 1'
#
loop_
_entity.id
_entity.type
_entity.pdbx_description
1 polymer ?
#
loop_
_entity_poly.entity_id
_entity_poly.type
_entity_poly.pdbx_seq_one_letter_code
_entity_poly.pdbx_strand_id
1 'polypeptide(L)'
;MTVRQRGNGDTMVDARPRIIKCSPSLCSVQVCSPHIDMGVQENEKAYVKRDVKSVHVSPTGMVVSDGHCTTSMDRFGRIVRST
;
A
#
# COMPACT_ATOMS: atom_id res chain seq x y z
N MET A 1 -0.84 -14.59 17.97
CA MET A 1 -1.61 -13.62 17.17
C MET A 1 -2.52 -12.87 18.12
N THR A 2 -2.52 -11.55 18.09
CA THR A 2 -3.32 -10.72 19.01
C THR A 2 -4.09 -9.67 18.22
N VAL A 3 -5.38 -9.54 18.49
CA VAL A 3 -6.23 -8.52 17.86
C VAL A 3 -6.53 -7.44 18.91
N ARG A 4 -6.36 -6.18 18.53
CA ARG A 4 -6.67 -5.01 19.38
C ARG A 4 -7.57 -4.06 18.61
N GLN A 5 -8.68 -3.66 19.20
CA GLN A 5 -9.60 -2.68 18.64
C GLN A 5 -9.67 -1.45 19.55
N ARG A 6 -9.60 -0.26 18.97
CA ARG A 6 -9.76 1.03 19.67
C ARG A 6 -11.23 1.47 19.65
N GLY A 7 -11.60 2.41 20.50
CA GLY A 7 -12.98 2.92 20.62
C GLY A 7 -13.53 3.58 19.34
N ASN A 8 -12.66 4.02 18.43
CA ASN A 8 -13.03 4.56 17.12
C ASN A 8 -13.17 3.48 16.02
N GLY A 9 -13.03 2.20 16.38
CA GLY A 9 -13.09 1.08 15.44
C GLY A 9 -11.76 0.71 14.77
N ASP A 10 -10.69 1.49 14.98
CA ASP A 10 -9.37 1.13 14.46
C ASP A 10 -8.93 -0.21 15.03
N THR A 11 -8.56 -1.13 14.15
CA THR A 11 -8.18 -2.49 14.50
C THR A 11 -6.72 -2.74 14.12
N MET A 12 -5.98 -3.37 15.02
CA MET A 12 -4.63 -3.82 14.79
C MET A 12 -4.53 -5.32 15.08
N VAL A 13 -4.03 -6.07 14.10
CA VAL A 13 -3.73 -7.50 14.22
C VAL A 13 -2.21 -7.66 14.29
N ASP A 14 -1.70 -8.04 15.46
CA ASP A 14 -0.30 -8.40 15.66
C ASP A 14 -0.13 -9.90 15.39
N ALA A 15 0.38 -10.22 14.19
CA ALA A 15 0.62 -11.56 13.68
C ALA A 15 2.08 -11.68 13.23
N ARG A 16 3.02 -11.44 14.17
CA ARG A 16 4.47 -11.41 13.91
C ARG A 16 4.93 -12.51 12.93
N PRO A 17 5.76 -12.15 11.93
CA PRO A 17 6.44 -10.86 11.76
C PRO A 17 5.57 -9.77 11.11
N ARG A 18 4.26 -9.99 10.93
CA ARG A 18 3.36 -9.07 10.24
C ARG A 18 2.48 -8.31 11.23
N ILE A 19 2.20 -7.05 10.92
CA ILE A 19 1.23 -6.24 11.64
C ILE A 19 0.23 -5.75 10.60
N ILE A 20 -1.05 -6.00 10.83
CA ILE A 20 -2.14 -5.48 9.99
C ILE A 20 -2.81 -4.36 10.76
N LYS A 21 -3.01 -3.21 10.12
CA LYS A 21 -3.73 -2.06 10.67
C LYS A 21 -4.90 -1.76 9.77
N CYS A 22 -6.07 -1.58 10.36
CA CYS A 22 -7.30 -1.22 9.66
C CYS A 22 -7.90 0.00 10.34
N SER A 23 -8.27 1.02 9.58
CA SER A 23 -8.99 2.19 10.09
C SER A 23 -10.24 2.43 9.26
N PRO A 24 -11.44 2.22 9.83
CA PRO A 24 -12.70 2.50 9.16
C PRO A 24 -12.87 3.99 8.82
N SER A 25 -12.50 4.89 9.73
CA SER A 25 -12.61 6.34 9.53
C SER A 25 -11.70 6.86 8.42
N LEU A 26 -10.60 6.17 8.15
CA LEU A 26 -9.66 6.51 7.08
C LEU A 26 -9.85 5.63 5.83
N CYS A 27 -10.86 4.75 5.82
CA CYS A 27 -11.08 3.75 4.77
C CYS A 27 -9.77 3.05 4.34
N SER A 28 -8.94 2.65 5.32
CA SER A 28 -7.59 2.18 5.05
C SER A 28 -7.28 0.84 5.68
N VAL A 29 -6.45 0.06 4.99
CA VAL A 29 -5.88 -1.20 5.46
C VAL A 29 -4.40 -1.21 5.08
N GLN A 30 -3.52 -1.47 6.05
CA GLN A 30 -2.08 -1.57 5.87
C GLN A 30 -1.57 -2.90 6.42
N VAL A 31 -0.67 -3.54 5.69
CA VAL A 31 0.10 -4.71 6.12
C VAL A 31 1.57 -4.33 6.16
N CYS A 32 2.13 -4.31 7.37
CA CYS A 32 3.55 -4.06 7.59
C CYS A 32 4.26 -5.37 7.92
N SER A 33 5.34 -5.67 7.21
CA SER A 33 6.24 -6.80 7.49
C SER A 33 7.68 -6.42 7.14
N PRO A 34 8.69 -7.19 7.58
CA PRO A 34 10.09 -6.87 7.30
C PRO A 34 10.43 -6.77 5.81
N HIS A 35 9.70 -7.49 4.96
CA HIS A 35 10.00 -7.58 3.53
C HIS A 35 8.97 -6.88 2.65
N ILE A 36 7.78 -6.60 3.18
CA ILE A 36 6.68 -6.02 2.41
C ILE A 36 5.92 -5.04 3.30
N ASP A 37 5.78 -3.81 2.81
CA ASP A 37 4.82 -2.83 3.31
C ASP A 37 3.81 -2.54 2.20
N MET A 38 2.53 -2.75 2.47
CA MET A 38 1.47 -2.51 1.50
C MET A 38 0.25 -1.93 2.17
N GLY A 39 -0.56 -1.20 1.42
CA GLY A 39 -1.83 -0.74 1.94
C GLY A 39 -2.73 -0.15 0.87
N VAL A 40 -4.02 -0.12 1.22
CA VAL A 40 -5.06 0.63 0.51
C VAL A 40 -5.45 1.79 1.40
N GLN A 41 -5.57 2.97 0.81
CA GLN A 41 -5.90 4.23 1.46
C GLN A 41 -7.13 4.85 0.79
N GLU A 42 -7.63 5.93 1.40
CA GLU A 42 -8.72 6.74 0.84
C GLU A 42 -8.43 7.18 -0.61
N ASN A 43 -9.50 7.34 -1.39
CA ASN A 43 -9.48 7.67 -2.82
C ASN A 43 -8.91 6.57 -3.72
N GLU A 44 -9.13 5.31 -3.37
CA GLU A 44 -8.75 4.13 -4.17
C GLU A 44 -7.25 4.08 -4.48
N LYS A 45 -6.43 4.66 -3.59
CA LYS A 45 -4.97 4.62 -3.70
C LYS A 45 -4.47 3.35 -3.03
N ALA A 46 -3.59 2.65 -3.71
CA ALA A 46 -2.93 1.47 -3.17
C ALA A 46 -1.43 1.54 -3.38
N TYR A 47 -0.68 0.88 -2.52
CA TYR A 47 0.74 0.73 -2.71
C TYR A 47 1.23 -0.63 -2.21
N VAL A 48 2.32 -1.09 -2.79
CA VAL A 48 3.15 -2.17 -2.27
C VAL A 48 4.61 -1.79 -2.44
N LYS A 49 5.39 -1.99 -1.39
CA LYS A 49 6.83 -1.76 -1.37
C LYS A 49 7.52 -3.00 -0.83
N ARG A 50 8.52 -3.46 -1.57
CA ARG A 50 9.44 -4.52 -1.16
C ARG A 50 10.86 -4.06 -1.45
N ASP A 51 11.64 -3.85 -0.40
CA ASP A 51 13.00 -3.30 -0.48
C ASP A 51 13.01 -1.96 -1.24
N VAL A 52 13.76 -1.89 -2.34
CA VAL A 52 13.82 -0.73 -3.25
C VAL A 52 12.72 -0.73 -4.31
N LYS A 53 11.97 -1.83 -4.45
CA LYS A 53 10.91 -1.97 -5.44
C LYS A 53 9.60 -1.46 -4.88
N SER A 54 8.85 -0.72 -5.68
CA SER A 54 7.53 -0.21 -5.29
C SER A 54 6.56 -0.19 -6.46
N VAL A 55 5.29 -0.33 -6.12
CA VAL A 55 4.16 -0.08 -7.02
C VAL A 55 3.18 0.81 -6.26
N HIS A 56 2.79 1.91 -6.88
CA HIS A 56 1.74 2.80 -6.41
C HIS A 56 0.65 2.85 -7.48
N VAL A 57 -0.60 2.64 -7.08
CA VAL A 57 -1.77 2.64 -7.97
C VAL A 57 -2.76 3.68 -7.48
N SER A 58 -3.40 4.38 -8.42
CA SER A 58 -4.50 5.31 -8.18
C SER A 58 -5.51 5.23 -9.34
N PRO A 59 -6.67 5.90 -9.24
CA PRO A 59 -7.63 5.98 -10.34
C PRO A 59 -7.09 6.61 -11.63
N THR A 60 -6.01 7.39 -11.53
CA THR A 60 -5.39 8.08 -12.68
C THR A 60 -4.26 7.28 -13.32
N GLY A 61 -3.80 6.20 -12.68
CA GLY A 61 -2.73 5.38 -13.22
C GLY A 61 -1.89 4.66 -12.18
N MET A 62 -0.67 4.33 -12.56
CA MET A 62 0.25 3.54 -11.76
C MET A 62 1.67 4.06 -11.91
N VAL A 63 2.46 3.95 -10.84
CA VAL A 63 3.91 4.20 -10.85
C VAL A 63 4.59 2.96 -10.30
N VAL A 64 5.52 2.40 -11.07
CA VAL A 64 6.33 1.23 -10.70
C VAL A 64 7.79 1.65 -10.65
N SER A 65 8.50 1.26 -9.61
CA SER A 65 9.95 1.43 -9.51
C SER A 65 10.61 0.14 -9.07
N ASP A 66 11.80 -0.14 -9.60
CA ASP A 66 12.65 -1.23 -9.13
C ASP A 66 13.85 -0.74 -8.30
N GLY A 67 13.91 0.56 -8.00
CA GLY A 67 15.02 1.21 -7.31
C GLY A 67 16.05 1.86 -8.23
N HIS A 68 16.06 1.51 -9.51
CA HIS A 68 16.93 2.11 -10.52
C HIS A 68 16.13 2.90 -11.54
N CYS A 69 15.06 2.29 -12.03
CA CYS A 69 14.15 2.86 -12.98
C CYS A 69 12.80 3.14 -12.32
N THR A 70 12.09 4.11 -12.91
CA THR A 70 10.71 4.40 -12.55
C THR A 70 9.90 4.55 -13.82
N THR A 71 8.83 3.76 -13.92
CA THR A 71 7.89 3.80 -15.05
C THR A 71 6.52 4.23 -14.53
N SER A 72 5.91 5.21 -15.17
CA SER A 72 4.52 5.59 -14.91
C SER A 72 3.61 5.23 -16.07
N MET A 73 2.41 4.82 -15.72
CA MET A 73 1.36 4.37 -16.60
C MET A 73 0.10 5.15 -16.29
N ASP A 74 -0.66 5.56 -17.30
CA ASP A 74 -1.97 6.17 -17.09
C ASP A 74 -3.07 5.12 -16.82
N ARG A 75 -4.29 5.60 -16.56
CA ARG A 75 -5.45 4.75 -16.30
C ARG A 75 -5.85 3.82 -17.46
N PHE A 76 -5.33 4.03 -18.67
CA PHE A 76 -5.63 3.22 -19.85
C PHE A 76 -4.55 2.18 -20.13
N GLY A 77 -3.52 2.09 -19.29
CA GLY A 77 -2.42 1.15 -19.47
C GLY A 77 -1.28 1.69 -20.34
N ARG A 78 -1.30 2.97 -20.73
CA ARG A 78 -0.26 3.56 -21.58
C ARG A 78 0.91 4.04 -20.73
N ILE A 79 2.13 3.70 -21.13
CA ILE A 79 3.35 4.21 -20.49
C ILE A 79 3.48 5.70 -20.82
N VAL A 80 3.46 6.55 -19.79
CA VAL A 80 3.55 8.01 -19.92
C VAL A 80 4.99 8.49 -19.74
N ARG A 81 5.74 7.82 -18.86
CA ARG A 81 7.13 8.17 -18.58
C ARG A 81 7.91 6.93 -18.15
N SER A 82 9.17 6.88 -18.54
CA SER A 82 10.15 5.95 -17.97
C SER A 82 11.47 6.69 -17.80
N THR A 83 12.11 6.51 -16.66
CA THR A 83 13.45 7.01 -16.32
C THR A 83 14.30 5.87 -15.83
#